data_AF-A0A942WS27-F1
#
_entry.id   AF-A0A942WS27-F1
#
_cell.length_a   1.000
_cell.length_b   1.000
_cell.length_c   1.000
_cell.angle_alpha   90.00
_cell.angle_beta   90.00
_cell.angle_gamma   90.00
#
_symmetry.space_group_name_H-M   'P 1'
#
loop_
_entity.id
_entity.type
_entity.pdbx_description
1 polymer ?
#
loop_
_entity_poly.entity_id
_entity_poly.type
_entity_poly.pdbx_seq_one_letter_code
_entity_poly.pdbx_strand_id
1 'polypeptide(L)' 'MKFNKETNSIIKGSEKVGCLTCGEPTEYIEVCSESHFCSTECVDKFYEEYSKHLESMCECHEV' A
#
# COMPACT_ATOMS: atom_id res chain seq x y z
N MET A 1 -5.07 -4.68 13.34
CA MET A 1 -6.34 -5.14 12.73
C MET A 1 -6.03 -6.17 11.64
N LYS A 2 -6.90 -7.17 11.41
CA LYS A 2 -6.73 -8.19 10.36
C LYS A 2 -7.44 -7.72 9.08
N PHE A 3 -6.82 -7.93 7.91
CA PHE A 3 -7.44 -7.64 6.62
C PHE A 3 -8.84 -8.28 6.54
N ASN A 4 -9.88 -7.46 6.48
CA ASN A 4 -11.21 -7.95 6.19
C ASN A 4 -11.30 -8.27 4.70
N LYS A 5 -11.93 -9.41 4.40
CA LYS A 5 -12.12 -10.02 3.08
C LYS A 5 -12.71 -9.08 2.01
N GLU A 6 -13.20 -7.91 2.41
CA GLU A 6 -13.84 -6.89 1.57
C GLU A 6 -12.87 -5.85 0.99
N THR A 7 -11.58 -5.91 1.34
CA THR A 7 -10.55 -5.12 0.64
C THR A 7 -10.24 -5.76 -0.72
N ASN A 8 -11.07 -5.45 -1.72
CA ASN A 8 -11.03 -6.02 -3.08
C ASN A 8 -9.68 -5.89 -3.81
N SER A 9 -8.76 -5.07 -3.30
CA SER A 9 -7.44 -4.86 -3.88
C SER A 9 -6.33 -5.63 -3.16
N ILE A 10 -6.63 -6.60 -2.29
CA ILE A 10 -5.60 -7.35 -1.55
C ILE A 10 -5.73 -8.84 -1.82
N ILE A 11 -4.67 -9.42 -2.36
CA ILE A 11 -4.55 -10.85 -2.62
C ILE A 11 -3.55 -11.48 -1.65
N LYS A 12 -3.66 -12.79 -1.46
CA LYS A 12 -2.68 -13.55 -0.69
C LYS A 12 -1.65 -14.17 -1.64
N GLY A 13 -0.39 -13.77 -1.50
CA GLY A 13 0.76 -14.33 -2.21
C GLY A 13 1.19 -15.69 -1.65
N SER A 14 2.08 -16.36 -2.38
CA SER A 14 2.65 -17.65 -2.00
C SER A 14 3.88 -17.52 -1.09
N GLU A 15 4.46 -16.33 -0.99
CA GLU A 15 5.70 -16.07 -0.24
C GLU A 15 5.47 -15.04 0.87
N LYS A 16 6.24 -15.19 1.96
CA LYS A 16 6.28 -14.23 3.06
C LYS A 16 7.39 -13.22 2.81
N VAL A 17 7.01 -11.97 2.65
CA VAL A 17 7.92 -10.86 2.39
C VAL A 17 7.65 -9.74 3.38
N GLY A 18 8.61 -8.84 3.58
CA GLY A 18 8.46 -7.74 4.53
C GLY A 18 7.40 -6.74 4.05
N CYS A 19 6.53 -6.30 4.95
CA CYS A 19 5.62 -5.19 4.74
C CYS A 19 6.42 -3.94 4.35
N LEU A 20 6.04 -3.26 3.28
CA LEU A 20 6.75 -2.08 2.79
C LEU A 20 6.77 -0.94 3.83
N THR A 21 5.72 -0.83 4.65
CA THR A 21 5.55 0.27 5.61
C THR A 21 6.20 0.00 6.97
N CYS A 22 6.07 -1.22 7.51
CA CYS A 22 6.55 -1.54 8.87
C CYS A 22 7.62 -2.63 8.94
N GLY A 23 7.95 -3.28 7.82
CA GLY A 23 8.92 -4.37 7.75
C GLY A 23 8.45 -5.72 8.30
N GLU A 24 7.24 -5.80 8.87
CA GLU A 24 6.72 -7.08 9.39
C GLU A 24 6.44 -8.09 8.28
N PRO A 25 6.74 -9.38 8.49
CA PRO A 25 6.51 -10.41 7.47
C PRO A 25 5.01 -10.55 7.17
N THR A 26 4.65 -10.43 5.89
CA THR A 26 3.28 -10.51 5.38
C THR A 26 3.22 -11.37 4.12
N GLU A 27 2.07 -12.02 3.91
CA GLU A 27 1.75 -12.77 2.70
C GLU A 27 0.74 -12.00 1.84
N TYR A 28 0.37 -10.79 2.25
CA TYR A 28 -0.68 -10.01 1.58
C TYR A 28 -0.05 -9.01 0.61
N ILE A 29 -0.52 -9.05 -0.62
CA ILE A 29 -0.10 -8.20 -1.74
C ILE A 29 -1.27 -7.30 -2.08
N GLU A 30 -1.05 -5.99 -2.04
CA GLU A 30 -1.99 -4.99 -2.53
C GLU A 30 -1.77 -4.84 -4.05
N VAL A 31 -2.85 -4.99 -4.82
CA VAL A 31 -2.84 -5.18 -6.27
C VAL A 31 -2.55 -3.87 -7.01
N CYS A 32 -2.99 -2.72 -6.48
CA CYS A 32 -2.77 -1.44 -7.15
C CYS A 32 -1.30 -1.01 -7.12
N SER A 33 -0.59 -1.30 -6.03
CA SER A 33 0.83 -0.95 -5.83
C SER A 33 1.78 -2.14 -6.04
N GLU A 34 1.23 -3.33 -6.33
CA GLU A 34 1.96 -4.62 -6.39
C GLU A 34 2.88 -4.85 -5.19
N SER A 35 2.51 -4.29 -4.04
CA SER A 35 3.37 -4.15 -2.85
C SER A 35 2.82 -4.93 -1.68
N HIS A 36 3.73 -5.36 -0.80
CA HIS A 36 3.40 -6.21 0.34
C HIS A 36 3.03 -5.37 1.57
N PHE A 37 1.87 -5.63 2.16
CA PHE A 37 1.41 -4.90 3.35
C PHE A 37 0.84 -5.83 4.41
N CYS A 38 1.09 -5.55 5.70
CA CYS A 38 0.60 -6.39 6.80
C CYS A 38 -0.78 -5.98 7.33
N SER A 39 -1.24 -4.76 7.01
CA SER A 39 -2.56 -4.24 7.37
C SER A 39 -3.01 -3.16 6.40
N THR A 40 -4.31 -2.86 6.38
CA THR A 40 -4.87 -1.72 5.63
C THR A 40 -4.29 -0.39 6.14
N GLU A 41 -4.04 -0.27 7.44
CA GLU A 41 -3.38 0.90 8.04
C GLU A 41 -2.00 1.15 7.42
N CYS A 42 -1.26 0.10 7.03
CA CYS A 42 0.02 0.25 6.34
C CYS A 42 -0.15 0.71 4.89
N VAL A 43 -1.23 0.28 4.23
CA VAL A 43 -1.61 0.71 2.89
C VAL A 43 -2.02 2.19 2.90
N ASP A 44 -2.91 2.59 3.82
CA ASP A 44 -3.34 3.98 3.99
C ASP A 44 -2.14 4.91 4.25
N LYS A 45 -1.22 4.54 5.13
CA LYS A 45 0.01 5.31 5.37
C LYS A 45 0.87 5.46 4.11
N PHE A 46 1.01 4.37 3.35
CA PHE A 46 1.76 4.41 2.10
C PHE A 46 1.13 5.37 1.10
N TYR A 47 -0.19 5.30 0.90
CA TYR A 47 -0.91 6.19 -0.01
C TYR A 47 -0.98 7.63 0.49
N GLU A 48 -1.03 7.87 1.80
CA GLU A 48 -0.96 9.21 2.37
C GLU A 48 0.39 9.86 2.05
N GLU A 49 1.50 9.15 2.27
CA GLU A 49 2.83 9.63 1.93
C GLU A 49 3.02 9.80 0.42
N TYR A 50 2.49 8.86 -0.37
CA TYR A 50 2.50 8.94 -1.84
C TYR A 50 1.70 10.15 -2.35
N SER A 51 0.53 10.43 -1.76
CA SER A 51 -0.29 11.60 -2.07
C SER A 51 0.43 12.89 -1.74
N LYS A 52 1.09 12.99 -0.58
CA LYS A 52 1.90 14.17 -0.21
C LYS A 52 3.03 14.41 -1.21
N HIS A 53 3.67 13.34 -1.71
CA HIS A 53 4.69 13.46 -2.75
C HIS A 53 4.07 13.86 -4.10
N LEU A 54 2.88 13.37 -4.43
CA LEU A 54 2.17 13.75 -5.65
C LEU A 54 1.74 15.22 -5.65
N GLU A 55 1.26 15.74 -4.53
CA GLU A 55 0.93 17.16 -4.37
C GLU A 55 2.18 18.04 -4.53
N SER A 56 3.34 17.56 -4.10
CA SER A 56 4.62 18.23 -4.34
C SER A 56 5.10 18.15 -5.80
N MET A 57 4.48 17.33 -6.65
CA MET A 57 4.77 17.22 -8.09
C MET A 57 3.69 17.88 -8.97
N CYS A 58 2.62 18.42 -8.37
CA CYS A 58 1.57 19.17 -9.06
C CYS A 58 1.91 20.66 -9.30
N GLU A 59 3.18 21.03 -9.32
CA GLU A 59 3.64 22.22 -10.08
C GLU A 59 3.99 21.80 -11.51
N CYS A 60 3.02 21.32 -12.29
CA CYS A 60 3.17 21.16 -13.74
C CYS A 60 1.86 21.49 -14.46
N HIS A 61 1.82 22.76 -14.91
CA HIS A 61 1.06 23.34 -16.02
C HIS A 61 -0.47 23.46 -15.93
N GLU A 62 -0.89 24.70 -15.68
CA GLU A 62 -1.91 25.36 -16.51
C GLU A 62 -1.66 25.08 -18.00
N VAL A 63 -2.70 24.61 -18.70
CA VAL A 63 -2.88 24.78 -20.16
C VAL A 63 -4.30 25.24 -20.43
#